data_AF-A0A6J5UK33-F1
#
_entry.id   AF-A0A6J5UK33-F1
#
_cell.length_a   1.000
_cell.length_b   1.000
_cell.length_c   1.000
_cell.angle_alpha   90.00
_cell.angle_beta   90.00
_cell.angle_gamma   90.00
#
_symmetry.space_group_name_H-M   'P 1'
#
loop_
_entity.id
_entity.type
_entity.pdbx_description
1 polymer ?
#
loop_
_entity_poly.entity_id
_entity_poly.type
_entity_poly.pdbx_seq_one_letter_code
_entity_poly.pdbx_strand_id
1 'polypeptide(L)'
;MNERRLWWWRWRVAEAERDMEGKAVRGLGLGISKIKLGQFDTFFKLDERKRRKDFKLERNLLYPDPFEKNLPPEEREIYHRFKVFMRFHSNEEHKELLKSIIKEQQVVKRILDLQVGPKMKELKENIKVRTYALILEGLVPSAPPTIDLDI
;
A
#
# COMPACT_ATOMS: atom_id res chain seq x y z
N MET A 1 -3.15 -8.79 22.28
CA MET A 1 -4.27 -9.45 22.99
C MET A 1 -3.88 -9.50 24.46
N ASN A 2 -4.66 -8.88 25.36
CA ASN A 2 -4.21 -8.63 26.75
C ASN A 2 -4.33 -9.91 27.61
N GLU A 3 -3.33 -10.26 28.44
CA GLU A 3 -3.30 -11.52 29.23
C GLU A 3 -4.54 -11.72 30.12
N ARG A 4 -5.10 -10.63 30.64
CA ARG A 4 -6.37 -10.65 31.40
C ARG A 4 -7.56 -11.19 30.60
N ARG A 5 -7.62 -10.94 29.28
CA ARG A 5 -8.69 -11.49 28.41
C ARG A 5 -8.48 -12.97 28.12
N LEU A 6 -7.24 -13.41 27.98
CA LEU A 6 -6.88 -14.83 27.81
C LEU A 6 -7.18 -15.64 29.08
N TRP A 7 -6.87 -15.08 30.25
CA TRP A 7 -7.19 -15.70 31.53
C TRP A 7 -8.70 -15.82 31.73
N TRP A 8 -9.45 -14.76 31.41
CA TRP A 8 -10.90 -14.80 31.48
C TRP A 8 -11.53 -15.76 30.46
N TRP A 9 -10.96 -15.88 29.27
CA TRP A 9 -11.37 -16.88 28.28
C TRP A 9 -11.10 -18.31 28.78
N ARG A 10 -9.91 -18.59 29.32
CA ARG A 10 -9.55 -19.88 29.92
C ARG A 10 -10.47 -20.25 31.09
N TRP A 11 -10.73 -19.31 31.99
CA TRP A 11 -11.65 -19.51 33.10
C TRP A 11 -13.07 -19.80 32.62
N ARG A 12 -13.55 -19.07 31.61
CA ARG A 12 -14.89 -19.27 31.06
C ARG A 12 -15.04 -20.55 30.22
N VAL A 13 -13.96 -21.02 29.59
CA VAL A 13 -13.90 -22.33 28.91
C VAL A 13 -13.96 -23.46 29.93
N ALA A 14 -13.14 -23.39 30.99
CA ALA A 14 -13.16 -24.36 32.09
C ALA A 14 -14.49 -24.37 32.86
N GLU A 15 -15.18 -23.23 32.93
CA GLU A 15 -16.53 -23.16 33.49
C GLU A 15 -17.59 -23.74 32.55
N ALA A 16 -17.46 -23.56 31.23
CA ALA A 16 -18.35 -24.17 30.25
C ALA A 16 -18.19 -25.70 30.17
N GLU A 17 -16.97 -26.23 30.33
CA GLU A 17 -16.68 -27.66 30.42
C GLU A 17 -17.32 -28.28 31.67
N ARG A 18 -17.19 -27.64 32.84
CA ARG A 18 -17.90 -28.04 34.07
C ARG A 18 -19.42 -28.01 33.92
N ASP A 19 -19.94 -27.03 33.20
CA ASP A 19 -21.36 -26.89 32.87
C ASP A 19 -21.86 -28.02 31.93
N MET A 20 -21.02 -28.52 31.03
CA MET A 20 -21.33 -29.61 30.10
C MET A 20 -21.39 -30.96 30.82
N GLU A 21 -20.45 -31.22 31.74
CA GLU A 21 -20.48 -32.39 32.63
C GLU A 21 -21.74 -32.39 33.51
N GLY A 22 -22.14 -31.23 34.04
CA GLY A 22 -23.37 -31.10 34.85
C GLY A 22 -24.70 -31.19 34.08
N LYS A 23 -24.68 -31.03 32.74
CA LYS A 23 -25.88 -31.02 31.86
C LYS A 23 -26.11 -32.32 31.11
N ALA A 24 -25.12 -33.21 31.01
CA ALA A 24 -25.35 -34.59 30.57
C ALA A 24 -26.39 -35.32 31.46
N VAL A 25 -26.57 -34.85 32.70
CA VAL A 25 -27.50 -35.41 33.70
C VAL A 25 -28.95 -34.90 33.55
N ARG A 26 -29.20 -33.82 32.80
CA ARG A 26 -30.56 -33.23 32.66
C ARG A 26 -30.75 -32.67 31.24
N GLY A 27 -31.55 -33.36 30.41
CA GLY A 27 -31.73 -33.17 28.96
C GLY A 27 -32.20 -31.80 28.44
N LEU A 28 -31.52 -30.71 28.80
CA LEU A 28 -31.72 -29.32 28.34
C LEU A 28 -30.52 -28.81 27.49
N GLY A 29 -29.69 -29.72 26.97
CA GLY A 29 -28.35 -29.41 26.43
C GLY A 29 -28.29 -28.75 25.05
N LEU A 30 -29.37 -28.71 24.27
CA LEU A 30 -29.30 -28.28 22.87
C LEU A 30 -29.56 -26.77 22.64
N GLY A 31 -30.30 -26.11 23.52
CA GLY A 31 -30.64 -24.68 23.36
C GLY A 31 -29.54 -23.70 23.82
N ILE A 32 -28.87 -24.01 24.93
CA ILE A 32 -27.85 -23.14 25.54
C ILE A 32 -26.57 -23.09 24.66
N SER A 33 -26.27 -24.19 23.98
CA SER A 33 -25.10 -24.34 23.11
C SER A 33 -25.16 -23.44 21.88
N LYS A 34 -26.34 -23.30 21.25
CA LYS A 34 -26.56 -22.37 20.13
C LYS A 34 -26.41 -20.91 20.54
N ILE A 35 -26.93 -20.54 21.70
CA ILE A 35 -26.84 -19.16 22.23
C ILE A 35 -25.38 -18.83 22.58
N LYS A 36 -24.65 -19.76 23.23
CA LYS A 36 -23.23 -19.59 23.57
C LYS A 36 -22.33 -19.51 22.33
N LEU A 37 -22.56 -20.36 21.30
CA LEU A 37 -21.83 -20.28 20.02
C LEU A 37 -22.12 -18.98 19.27
N GLY A 38 -23.37 -18.51 19.23
CA GLY A 38 -23.72 -17.21 18.63
C GLY A 38 -23.09 -16.02 19.37
N GLN A 39 -22.98 -16.09 20.70
CA GLN A 39 -22.34 -15.06 21.52
C GLN A 39 -20.81 -15.03 21.34
N PHE A 40 -20.20 -16.18 21.03
CA PHE A 40 -18.79 -16.28 20.68
C PHE A 40 -18.52 -15.68 19.29
N ASP A 41 -19.29 -16.10 18.29
CA ASP A 41 -19.20 -15.61 16.91
C ASP A 41 -19.34 -14.08 16.82
N THR A 42 -20.28 -13.52 17.58
CA THR A 42 -20.50 -12.07 17.64
C THR A 42 -19.32 -11.34 18.26
N PHE A 43 -18.67 -11.91 19.28
CA PHE A 43 -17.47 -11.33 19.89
C PHE A 43 -16.29 -11.25 18.92
N PHE A 44 -16.00 -12.33 18.18
CA PHE A 44 -14.93 -12.31 17.15
C PHE A 44 -15.23 -11.32 16.03
N LYS A 45 -16.49 -11.26 15.59
CA LYS A 45 -16.94 -10.28 14.59
C LYS A 45 -16.77 -8.83 15.08
N LEU A 46 -16.96 -8.58 16.38
CA LEU A 46 -16.77 -7.26 16.99
C LEU A 46 -15.29 -6.88 17.12
N ASP A 47 -14.43 -7.78 17.60
CA ASP A 47 -12.99 -7.53 17.70
C ASP A 47 -12.37 -7.31 16.31
N GLU A 48 -12.82 -8.07 15.30
CA GLU A 48 -12.40 -7.89 13.90
C GLU A 48 -12.86 -6.54 13.32
N ARG A 49 -14.09 -6.09 13.62
CA ARG A 49 -14.57 -4.75 13.21
C ARG A 49 -13.76 -3.65 13.87
N LYS A 50 -13.43 -3.81 15.16
CA LYS A 50 -12.60 -2.88 15.89
C LYS A 50 -11.21 -2.80 15.26
N ARG A 51 -10.56 -3.94 15.03
CA ARG A 51 -9.26 -4.01 14.34
C ARG A 51 -9.27 -3.31 12.99
N ARG A 52 -10.32 -3.51 12.18
CA ARG A 52 -10.45 -2.85 10.86
C ARG A 52 -10.69 -1.33 10.97
N LYS A 53 -11.42 -0.87 11.98
CA LYS A 53 -11.59 0.57 12.24
C LYS A 53 -10.27 1.20 12.69
N ASP A 54 -9.61 0.58 13.65
CA ASP A 54 -8.35 1.05 14.21
C ASP A 54 -7.29 1.12 13.10
N PHE A 55 -7.17 0.07 12.26
CA PHE A 55 -6.27 0.06 11.11
C PHE A 55 -6.53 1.20 10.11
N LYS A 56 -7.81 1.51 9.83
CA LYS A 56 -8.16 2.63 8.94
C LYS A 56 -7.78 3.99 9.52
N LEU A 57 -7.95 4.17 10.83
CA LEU A 57 -7.67 5.43 11.54
C LEU A 57 -6.16 5.65 11.72
N GLU A 58 -5.44 4.65 12.24
CA GLU A 58 -3.98 4.73 12.48
C GLU A 58 -3.19 5.07 11.22
N ARG A 59 -3.70 4.66 10.05
CA ARG A 59 -3.07 4.90 8.75
C ARG A 59 -3.61 6.10 7.99
N ASN A 60 -4.52 6.86 8.59
CA ASN A 60 -5.21 7.99 7.93
C ASN A 60 -5.79 7.63 6.56
N LEU A 61 -6.24 6.38 6.35
CA LEU A 61 -6.75 5.88 5.06
C LEU A 61 -8.05 6.57 4.59
N LEU A 62 -8.64 7.42 5.41
CA LEU A 62 -9.86 8.17 5.13
C LEU A 62 -9.59 9.47 4.36
N TYR A 63 -8.41 10.06 4.52
CA TYR A 63 -8.04 11.33 3.92
C TYR A 63 -6.71 11.20 3.17
N PRO A 64 -6.46 12.03 2.14
CA PRO A 64 -5.18 12.01 1.46
C PRO A 64 -4.06 12.33 2.45
N ASP A 65 -3.06 11.46 2.53
CA ASP A 65 -1.93 11.62 3.44
C ASP A 65 -1.16 12.90 3.07
N PRO A 66 -0.82 13.79 4.02
CA PRO A 66 0.09 14.91 3.76
C PRO A 66 1.38 14.46 3.07
N PHE A 67 1.86 13.24 3.36
CA PHE A 67 3.01 12.66 2.69
C PHE A 67 2.76 12.49 1.18
N GLU A 68 1.63 11.90 0.79
CA GLU A 68 1.23 11.70 -0.61
C GLU A 68 1.09 13.02 -1.38
N LYS A 69 0.57 14.07 -0.72
CA LYS A 69 0.42 15.39 -1.34
C LYS A 69 1.74 16.01 -1.75
N ASN A 70 2.80 15.80 -0.97
CA ASN A 70 4.12 16.37 -1.23
C ASN A 70 4.93 15.59 -2.29
N LEU A 71 4.47 14.42 -2.71
CA LEU A 71 5.18 13.60 -3.70
C LEU A 71 4.88 14.06 -5.14
N PRO A 72 5.90 14.04 -6.03
CA PRO A 72 5.70 14.19 -7.47
C PRO A 72 4.88 13.02 -8.05
N PRO A 73 4.27 13.19 -9.23
CA PRO A 73 3.36 12.21 -9.81
C PRO A 73 3.99 10.82 -10.03
N GLU A 74 5.26 10.76 -10.42
CA GLU A 74 6.00 9.49 -10.56
C GLU A 74 6.10 8.74 -9.22
N GLU A 75 6.45 9.46 -8.15
CA GLU A 75 6.62 8.87 -6.81
C GLU A 75 5.27 8.52 -6.15
N ARG A 76 4.20 9.26 -6.49
CA ARG A 76 2.84 8.91 -6.08
C ARG A 76 2.42 7.55 -6.62
N GLU A 77 2.83 7.20 -7.84
CA GLU A 77 2.49 5.90 -8.40
C GLU A 77 3.14 4.77 -7.60
N ILE A 78 4.39 4.95 -7.15
CA ILE A 78 5.07 4.02 -6.23
C ILE A 78 4.27 3.91 -4.94
N TYR A 79 3.91 5.05 -4.32
CA TYR A 79 3.12 5.08 -3.10
C TYR A 79 1.82 4.27 -3.23
N HIS A 80 1.08 4.43 -4.34
CA HIS A 80 -0.14 3.68 -4.60
C HIS A 80 0.09 2.17 -4.76
N ARG A 81 1.14 1.76 -5.48
CA ARG A 81 1.49 0.33 -5.64
C ARG A 81 1.84 -0.32 -4.30
N PHE A 82 2.53 0.41 -3.43
CA PHE A 82 2.96 -0.09 -2.13
C PHE A 82 1.87 -0.04 -1.04
N LYS A 83 0.74 0.64 -1.30
CA LYS A 83 -0.41 0.72 -0.37
C LYS A 83 -0.94 -0.65 0.07
N VAL A 84 -0.80 -1.68 -0.77
CA VAL A 84 -1.20 -3.06 -0.47
C VAL A 84 -0.38 -3.66 0.68
N PHE A 85 0.90 -3.27 0.80
CA PHE A 85 1.81 -3.79 1.82
C PHE A 85 1.67 -3.13 3.19
N MET A 86 0.82 -2.08 3.32
CA MET A 86 0.60 -1.39 4.59
C MET A 86 0.16 -2.33 5.72
N ARG A 87 -0.51 -3.45 5.40
CA ARG A 87 -0.99 -4.42 6.39
C ARG A 87 0.11 -5.17 7.13
N PHE A 88 1.31 -5.28 6.55
CA PHE A 88 2.39 -6.12 7.06
C PHE A 88 3.43 -5.37 7.90
N HIS A 89 3.42 -4.05 7.85
CA HIS A 89 4.40 -3.18 8.51
C HIS A 89 3.70 -2.30 9.55
N SER A 90 4.44 -1.73 10.49
CA SER A 90 3.95 -0.57 11.25
C SER A 90 3.80 0.68 10.33
N ASN A 91 3.16 1.75 10.80
CA ASN A 91 2.99 2.96 9.99
C ASN A 91 4.35 3.60 9.67
N GLU A 92 5.21 3.62 10.68
CA GLU A 92 6.55 4.18 10.65
C GLU A 92 7.45 3.37 9.71
N GLU A 93 7.52 2.05 9.88
CA GLU A 93 8.30 1.15 9.01
C GLU A 93 7.87 1.27 7.55
N HIS A 94 6.55 1.34 7.30
CA HIS A 94 6.05 1.47 5.93
C HIS A 94 6.49 2.78 5.29
N LYS A 95 6.49 3.88 6.05
CA LYS A 95 6.99 5.19 5.57
C LYS A 95 8.49 5.17 5.31
N GLU A 96 9.26 4.49 6.15
CA GLU A 96 10.71 4.33 5.94
C GLU A 96 11.02 3.52 4.68
N LEU A 97 10.30 2.41 4.48
CA LEU A 97 10.39 1.59 3.27
C LEU A 97 10.06 2.41 2.02
N LEU A 98 9.00 3.21 2.04
CA LEU A 98 8.66 4.08 0.92
C LEU A 98 9.77 5.09 0.62
N LYS A 99 10.35 5.70 1.66
CA LYS A 99 11.48 6.63 1.50
C LYS A 99 12.72 5.96 0.90
N SER A 100 13.01 4.70 1.26
CA SER A 100 14.16 3.99 0.69
C SER A 100 13.93 3.68 -0.79
N ILE A 101 12.76 3.16 -1.15
CA ILE A 101 12.41 2.82 -2.53
C ILE A 101 12.43 4.05 -3.43
N ILE A 102 11.85 5.17 -2.97
CA ILE A 102 11.86 6.42 -3.74
C ILE A 102 13.30 6.88 -4.00
N LYS A 103 14.17 6.86 -2.98
CA LYS A 103 15.58 7.22 -3.13
C LYS A 103 16.29 6.30 -4.13
N GLU A 104 16.06 5.00 -4.05
CA GLU A 104 16.63 4.02 -4.98
C GLU A 104 16.18 4.32 -6.41
N GLN A 105 14.89 4.59 -6.64
CA GLN A 105 14.40 4.96 -7.97
C GLN A 105 15.01 6.26 -8.48
N GLN A 106 15.18 7.28 -7.64
CA GLN A 106 15.86 8.51 -8.01
C GLN A 106 17.32 8.27 -8.42
N VAL A 107 18.03 7.39 -7.70
CA VAL A 107 19.41 7.01 -8.04
C VAL A 107 19.46 6.26 -9.37
N VAL A 108 18.57 5.30 -9.58
CA VAL A 108 18.47 4.57 -10.86
C VAL A 108 18.19 5.52 -12.02
N LYS A 109 17.25 6.46 -11.84
CA LYS A 109 16.94 7.50 -12.83
C LYS A 109 18.17 8.33 -13.18
N ARG A 110 18.91 8.81 -12.17
CA ARG A 110 20.17 9.55 -12.38
C ARG A 110 21.23 8.72 -13.11
N ILE A 111 21.37 7.43 -12.80
CA ILE A 111 22.32 6.56 -13.49
C ILE A 111 21.93 6.41 -14.96
N LEU A 112 20.65 6.17 -15.25
CA LEU A 112 20.13 6.09 -16.62
C LEU A 112 20.35 7.40 -17.37
N ASP A 113 20.09 8.54 -16.75
CA ASP A 113 20.32 9.86 -17.34
C ASP A 113 21.81 10.08 -17.65
N LEU A 114 22.72 9.61 -16.79
CA LEU A 114 24.16 9.72 -17.02
C LEU A 114 24.67 8.75 -18.11
N GLN A 115 24.09 7.55 -18.24
CA GLN A 115 24.51 6.56 -19.23
C GLN A 115 23.89 6.81 -20.61
N VAL A 116 22.62 7.19 -20.65
CA VAL A 116 21.82 7.36 -21.88
C VAL A 116 21.78 8.80 -22.32
N GLY A 117 21.86 9.77 -21.40
CA GLY A 117 21.85 11.20 -21.70
C GLY A 117 22.91 11.65 -22.70
N PRO A 118 24.19 11.20 -22.62
CA PRO A 118 25.20 11.57 -23.61
C PRO A 118 24.84 11.08 -25.01
N LYS A 119 24.43 9.81 -25.13
CA LYS A 119 24.02 9.20 -26.40
C LYS A 119 22.76 9.86 -26.97
N MET A 120 21.81 10.22 -26.11
CA MET A 120 20.57 10.88 -26.50
C MET A 120 20.81 12.32 -26.97
N LYS A 121 21.72 13.06 -26.32
CA LYS A 121 22.16 14.39 -26.75
C LYS A 121 22.82 14.34 -28.12
N GLU A 122 23.74 13.39 -28.31
CA GLU A 122 24.44 13.19 -29.58
C GLU A 122 23.46 12.81 -30.71
N LEU A 123 22.51 11.90 -30.45
CA LEU A 123 21.46 11.56 -31.42
C LEU A 123 20.58 12.76 -31.76
N LYS A 124 20.19 13.58 -30.77
CA LYS A 124 19.40 14.80 -31.00
C LYS A 124 20.16 15.81 -31.84
N GLU A 125 21.44 16.03 -31.55
CA GLU A 125 22.31 16.93 -32.32
C GLU A 125 22.47 16.43 -33.75
N ASN A 126 22.71 15.13 -33.94
CA ASN A 126 22.85 14.51 -35.26
C ASN A 126 21.55 14.58 -36.07
N ILE A 127 20.39 14.34 -35.44
CA ILE A 127 19.09 14.50 -36.09
C ILE A 127 18.89 15.96 -36.50
N LYS A 128 19.22 16.92 -35.61
CA LYS A 128 19.11 18.36 -35.85
C LYS A 128 20.00 18.82 -37.01
N VAL A 129 21.27 18.39 -37.05
CA VAL A 129 22.19 18.69 -38.16
C VAL A 129 21.67 18.10 -39.47
N ARG A 130 21.18 16.85 -39.44
CA ARG A 130 20.65 16.17 -40.62
C ARG A 130 19.36 16.82 -41.14
N THR A 131 18.47 17.28 -40.27
CA THR A 131 17.27 18.01 -40.68
C THR A 131 17.63 19.37 -41.28
N TYR A 132 18.59 20.12 -40.72
CA TYR A 132 19.05 21.37 -41.35
C TYR A 132 19.69 21.14 -42.72
N ALA A 133 20.48 20.09 -42.90
CA ALA A 133 21.06 19.74 -44.20
C ALA A 133 19.98 19.46 -45.25
N LEU A 134 18.94 18.69 -44.90
CA LEU A 134 17.81 18.40 -45.79
C LEU A 134 16.97 19.64 -46.13
N ILE A 135 16.87 20.60 -45.21
CA ILE A 135 16.22 21.90 -45.46
C ILE A 135 17.03 22.72 -46.46
N LEU A 136 18.35 22.74 -46.34
CA LEU A 136 19.24 23.45 -47.28
C LEU A 136 19.25 22.82 -48.68
N GLU A 137 19.10 21.50 -48.78
CA GLU A 137 18.95 20.77 -50.04
C GLU A 137 17.55 20.92 -50.67
N GLY A 138 16.61 21.60 -50.01
CA GLY A 138 15.26 21.87 -50.52
C GLY A 138 14.33 20.65 -50.53
N LEU A 139 14.71 19.55 -49.86
CA LEU A 139 13.94 18.31 -49.79
C LEU A 139 12.84 18.32 -48.72
N VAL A 140 12.86 19.27 -47.78
CA VAL A 140 11.90 19.39 -46.67
C VAL A 140 11.46 20.86 -46.53
N PRO A 141 10.16 21.16 -46.33
CA PRO A 141 9.68 22.55 -46.21
C PRO A 141 10.32 23.28 -45.02
N SER A 142 10.66 24.56 -45.24
CA SER A 142 11.60 25.41 -44.47
C SER A 142 11.30 25.70 -42.98
N ALA A 143 10.25 25.11 -42.39
CA ALA A 143 9.94 25.35 -40.99
C ALA A 143 10.55 24.23 -40.12
N PRO A 144 11.56 24.51 -39.27
CA PRO A 144 11.97 23.53 -38.28
C PRO A 144 10.78 23.22 -37.38
N PRO A 145 10.42 21.94 -37.15
CA PRO A 145 9.35 21.62 -36.22
C PRO A 145 9.76 22.14 -34.84
N THR A 146 8.99 23.07 -34.29
CA THR A 146 9.04 23.41 -32.87
C THR A 146 8.62 22.14 -32.13
N ILE A 147 9.61 21.33 -31.75
CA ILE A 147 9.38 20.24 -30.82
C ILE A 147 9.26 20.90 -29.46
N ASP A 148 8.10 21.51 -29.21
CA ASP A 148 7.67 21.91 -27.88
C ASP A 148 7.28 20.61 -27.16
N LEU A 149 8.29 19.97 -26.55
CA LEU A 149 8.08 18.93 -25.55
C LEU A 149 8.56 19.50 -24.22
N ASP A 150 7.80 20.48 -23.73
CA ASP A 150 7.85 20.91 -22.33
C ASP A 150 7.30 19.76 -21.46
N ILE A 151 8.16 19.28 -20.57
CA ILE A 151 7.83 18.54 -19.34
C ILE A 151 7.54 19.57 -18.25
#